data_AF-A0A135V1X2-F1
#
_entry.id   AF-A0A135V1X2-F1
#
_cell.length_a   1.000
_cell.length_b   1.000
_cell.length_c   1.000
_cell.angle_alpha   90.00
_cell.angle_beta   90.00
_cell.angle_gamma   90.00
#
_symmetry.space_group_name_H-M   'P 1'
#
loop_
_entity.id
_entity.type
_entity.pdbx_description
1 polymer ?
#
loop_
_entity_poly.entity_id
_entity_poly.type
_entity_poly.pdbx_seq_one_letter_code
_entity_poly.pdbx_strand_id
1 'polypeptide(L)'
;MFSFSQLFAFSLTYMALWEGMCTNMYFALYNGGPQTFIFSFVIVFCGAIAQAASLGEMASIQPVAGAQYHWTFHLAPARVKRFATWIQGWSTWFGYVSLLAGIANVTIILLESMIELNHPDYVPGGWHTSVLVVAMCVIQGLMNTYCFRVIPWVELVAGVHHVCLFVVFVVVLAVMGTPHSGCFFLETNIASGWTDTFIAWNLGMLTCVWSFTGFDSAIHMSEETRKAKSAVPRAMFWSIFMNGCLGSLSELCDRN
;
A
#
# COMPACT_ATOMS: atom_id res chain seq x y z
N MET A 1 20.25 12.17 0.46
CA MET A 1 19.52 12.08 -0.82
C MET A 1 18.09 12.59 -0.63
N PHE A 2 17.39 12.18 0.43
CA PHE A 2 16.01 12.62 0.71
C PHE A 2 15.92 13.72 1.79
N SER A 3 15.10 14.73 1.52
CA SER A 3 14.53 15.64 2.53
C SER A 3 13.31 15.00 3.20
N PHE A 4 12.84 15.58 4.31
CA PHE A 4 11.60 15.11 4.96
C PHE A 4 10.40 15.09 4.01
N SER A 5 10.22 16.15 3.21
CA SER A 5 9.09 16.23 2.27
C SER A 5 9.16 15.16 1.18
N GLN A 6 10.36 14.85 0.68
CA GLN A 6 10.55 13.78 -0.31
C GLN A 6 10.33 12.41 0.31
N LEU A 7 10.80 12.17 1.54
CA LEU A 7 10.57 10.93 2.26
C LEU A 7 9.08 10.74 2.60
N PHE A 8 8.40 11.81 3.00
CA PHE A 8 6.97 11.80 3.27
C PHE A 8 6.17 11.52 1.98
N ALA A 9 6.50 12.20 0.88
CA ALA A 9 5.89 11.94 -0.42
C ALA A 9 6.08 10.48 -0.85
N PHE A 10 7.31 9.97 -0.77
CA PHE A 10 7.63 8.56 -1.00
C PHE A 10 6.79 7.64 -0.11
N SER A 11 6.75 7.85 1.21
CA SER A 11 6.00 6.99 2.14
C SER A 11 4.49 7.05 1.90
N LEU A 12 3.97 8.19 1.43
CA LEU A 12 2.57 8.38 1.07
C LEU A 12 2.23 7.61 -0.22
N THR A 13 3.01 7.80 -1.29
CA THR A 13 2.81 7.16 -2.59
C THR A 13 3.15 5.68 -2.57
N TYR A 14 4.06 5.24 -1.71
CA TYR A 14 4.42 3.83 -1.60
C TYR A 14 3.23 2.98 -1.12
N MET A 15 2.40 3.55 -0.24
CA MET A 15 1.13 2.90 0.15
C MET A 15 0.05 3.07 -0.92
N ALA A 16 -0.05 4.25 -1.56
CA ALA A 16 -1.06 4.57 -2.60
C ALA A 16 -2.44 4.01 -2.27
N LEU A 17 -2.93 4.34 -1.06
CA LEU A 17 -3.99 3.56 -0.42
C LEU A 17 -5.29 3.60 -1.22
N TRP A 18 -5.71 4.78 -1.70
CA TRP A 18 -7.00 4.91 -2.38
C TRP A 18 -6.97 4.21 -3.75
N GLU A 19 -5.84 4.26 -4.48
CA GLU A 19 -5.67 3.50 -5.71
C GLU A 19 -5.66 1.99 -5.47
N GLY A 20 -4.93 1.55 -4.44
CA GLY A 20 -4.83 0.15 -4.04
C GLY A 20 -6.19 -0.42 -3.63
N MET A 21 -6.98 0.36 -2.89
CA MET A 21 -8.35 0.01 -2.51
C MET A 21 -9.25 -0.09 -3.73
N CYS A 22 -9.27 0.91 -4.62
CA CYS A 22 -10.14 0.89 -5.80
C CYS A 22 -9.85 -0.30 -6.73
N THR A 23 -8.58 -0.62 -6.95
CA THR A 23 -8.16 -1.72 -7.83
C THR A 23 -8.47 -3.11 -7.26
N ASN A 24 -8.59 -3.24 -5.93
CA ASN A 24 -8.78 -4.52 -5.25
C ASN A 24 -10.13 -4.66 -4.52
N MET A 25 -10.98 -3.63 -4.55
CA MET A 25 -12.27 -3.59 -3.83
C MET A 25 -13.15 -4.79 -4.16
N TYR A 26 -13.05 -5.32 -5.40
CA TYR A 26 -13.74 -6.54 -5.81
C TYR A 26 -13.56 -7.69 -4.82
N PHE A 27 -12.34 -7.93 -4.31
CA PHE A 27 -12.10 -9.06 -3.41
C PHE A 27 -12.82 -8.92 -2.08
N ALA A 28 -12.89 -7.71 -1.53
CA ALA A 28 -13.65 -7.44 -0.31
C ALA A 28 -15.15 -7.63 -0.53
N LEU A 29 -15.69 -7.05 -1.61
CA LEU A 29 -17.12 -7.14 -1.94
C LEU A 29 -17.53 -8.58 -2.27
N TYR A 30 -16.69 -9.32 -2.98
CA TYR A 30 -16.94 -10.72 -3.35
C TYR A 30 -16.98 -11.64 -2.14
N ASN A 31 -16.10 -11.42 -1.15
CA ASN A 31 -16.00 -12.29 0.02
C ASN A 31 -16.97 -11.94 1.13
N GLY A 32 -17.16 -10.67 1.46
CA GLY A 32 -17.94 -10.29 2.63
C GLY A 32 -18.81 -9.04 2.46
N GLY A 33 -18.93 -8.53 1.23
CA GLY A 33 -19.77 -7.39 0.90
C GLY A 33 -19.25 -6.03 1.41
N PRO A 34 -20.04 -4.97 1.20
CA PRO A 34 -19.68 -3.60 1.55
C PRO A 34 -19.38 -3.40 3.04
N GLN A 35 -20.08 -4.13 3.91
CA GLN A 35 -19.82 -4.12 5.35
C GLN A 35 -18.37 -4.55 5.65
N THR A 36 -17.90 -5.63 5.02
CA THR A 36 -16.53 -6.09 5.26
C THR A 36 -15.52 -5.03 4.87
N PHE A 37 -15.73 -4.33 3.76
CA PHE A 37 -14.82 -3.30 3.28
C PHE A 37 -14.65 -2.15 4.28
N ILE A 38 -15.74 -1.49 4.70
CA ILE A 38 -15.67 -0.32 5.61
C ILE A 38 -15.16 -0.70 7.00
N PHE A 39 -15.68 -1.77 7.60
CA PHE A 39 -15.27 -2.11 8.97
C PHE A 39 -13.84 -2.66 9.00
N SER A 40 -13.40 -3.35 7.95
CA SER A 40 -12.00 -3.75 7.82
C SER A 40 -11.08 -2.55 7.69
N PHE A 41 -11.48 -1.51 6.96
CA PHE A 41 -10.70 -0.28 6.84
C PHE A 41 -10.38 0.34 8.21
N VAL A 42 -11.38 0.51 9.07
CA VAL A 42 -11.19 1.10 10.42
C VAL A 42 -10.28 0.24 11.29
N ILE A 43 -10.47 -1.08 11.26
CA ILE A 43 -9.69 -2.03 12.08
C ILE A 43 -8.23 -2.04 11.62
N VAL A 44 -8.00 -2.15 10.31
CA VAL A 44 -6.66 -2.17 9.73
C VAL A 44 -5.96 -0.83 9.92
N PHE A 45 -6.66 0.30 9.76
CA PHE A 45 -6.10 1.64 10.00
C PHE A 45 -5.60 1.79 11.44
N CYS A 46 -6.42 1.42 12.42
CA CYS A 46 -6.02 1.44 13.84
C CYS A 46 -4.79 0.54 14.08
N GLY A 47 -4.79 -0.66 13.49
CA GLY A 47 -3.67 -1.59 13.58
C GLY A 47 -2.39 -1.06 12.95
N ALA A 48 -2.48 -0.41 11.80
CA ALA A 48 -1.34 0.18 11.08
C ALA A 48 -0.74 1.35 11.87
N ILE A 49 -1.57 2.24 12.42
CA ILE A 49 -1.11 3.35 13.28
C ILE A 49 -0.42 2.83 14.55
N ALA A 50 -0.98 1.80 15.19
CA ALA A 50 -0.36 1.19 16.37
C ALA A 50 1.02 0.56 16.04
N GLN A 51 1.12 -0.15 14.92
CA GLN A 51 2.38 -0.71 14.43
C GLN A 51 3.40 0.39 14.11
N ALA A 52 2.97 1.47 13.44
CA ALA A 52 3.83 2.60 13.13
C ALA A 52 4.29 3.37 14.37
N ALA A 53 3.46 3.49 15.41
CA ALA A 53 3.88 4.07 16.67
C ALA A 53 5.01 3.26 17.32
N SER A 54 4.87 1.93 17.37
CA SER A 54 5.88 1.03 17.92
C SER A 54 7.17 1.02 17.10
N LEU A 55 7.07 0.90 15.77
CA LEU A 55 8.23 0.96 14.87
C LEU A 55 8.87 2.34 14.86
N GLY A 56 8.09 3.40 15.02
CA GLY A 56 8.54 4.79 15.06
C GLY A 56 9.42 5.07 16.27
N GLU A 57 9.09 4.51 17.44
CA GLU A 57 9.94 4.60 18.62
C GLU A 57 11.33 4.00 18.34
N MET A 58 11.38 2.78 17.79
CA MET A 58 12.64 2.12 17.45
C MET A 58 13.42 2.86 16.34
N ALA A 59 12.72 3.36 15.32
CA ALA A 59 13.30 4.17 14.24
C ALA A 59 13.92 5.48 14.75
N SER A 60 13.37 6.06 15.83
CA SER A 60 13.94 7.27 16.44
C SER A 60 15.26 7.02 17.15
N ILE A 61 15.47 5.81 17.66
CA ILE A 61 16.69 5.40 18.37
C ILE A 61 17.77 5.02 17.36
N GLN A 62 17.45 4.09 16.45
CA GLN A 62 18.39 3.48 15.50
C GLN A 62 17.76 3.37 14.09
N PRO A 63 17.75 4.47 13.30
CA PRO A 63 17.33 4.46 11.91
C PRO A 63 18.47 3.95 11.04
N VAL A 64 18.41 2.70 10.63
CA VAL A 64 19.41 2.05 9.75
C VAL A 64 18.67 1.28 8.66
N ALA A 65 19.28 1.11 7.48
CA ALA A 65 18.69 0.22 6.48
C ALA A 65 18.60 -1.21 7.05
N GLY A 66 17.45 -1.88 6.87
CA GLY A 66 17.24 -3.21 7.45
C GLY A 66 17.06 -3.20 8.98
N ALA A 67 16.63 -2.07 9.56
CA ALA A 67 16.56 -1.88 11.00
C ALA A 67 15.81 -2.99 11.75
N GLN A 68 14.77 -3.57 11.15
CA GLN A 68 13.91 -4.55 11.82
C GLN A 68 14.66 -5.82 12.26
N TYR A 69 15.60 -6.37 11.48
CA TYR A 69 16.38 -7.54 11.92
C TYR A 69 17.42 -7.13 12.96
N HIS A 70 18.00 -5.92 12.85
CA HIS A 70 18.88 -5.39 13.89
C HIS A 70 18.15 -5.22 15.22
N TRP A 71 16.97 -4.59 15.21
CA TRP A 71 16.14 -4.42 16.40
C TRP A 71 15.72 -5.75 16.98
N THR A 72 15.33 -6.72 16.13
CA THR A 72 15.00 -8.07 16.57
C THR A 72 16.18 -8.73 17.26
N PHE A 73 17.39 -8.62 16.72
CA PHE A 73 18.58 -9.16 17.38
C PHE A 73 18.86 -8.46 18.72
N HIS A 74 18.67 -7.16 18.83
CA HIS A 74 18.94 -6.45 20.08
C HIS A 74 17.89 -6.72 21.15
N LEU A 75 16.60 -6.76 20.78
CA LEU A 75 15.47 -6.79 21.70
C LEU A 75 14.94 -8.20 22.01
N ALA A 76 15.14 -9.18 21.12
CA ALA A 76 14.61 -10.52 21.34
C ALA A 76 15.33 -11.27 22.49
N PRO A 77 14.61 -12.15 23.22
CA PRO A 77 15.20 -12.98 24.27
C PRO A 77 16.37 -13.81 23.76
N ALA A 78 17.44 -13.92 24.55
CA ALA A 78 18.70 -14.56 24.14
C ALA A 78 18.53 -15.98 23.55
N ARG A 79 17.55 -16.75 24.04
CA ARG A 79 17.26 -18.11 23.58
C ARG A 79 16.80 -18.19 22.11
N VAL A 80 16.01 -17.21 21.65
CA VAL A 80 15.39 -17.24 20.31
C VAL A 80 15.96 -16.19 19.37
N LYS A 81 16.73 -15.22 19.88
CA LYS A 81 17.26 -14.06 19.18
C LYS A 81 17.79 -14.35 17.77
N ARG A 82 18.68 -15.35 17.62
CA ARG A 82 19.28 -15.69 16.32
C ARG A 82 18.24 -16.18 15.32
N PHE A 83 17.37 -17.09 15.76
CA PHE A 83 16.30 -17.64 14.93
C PHE A 83 15.26 -16.57 14.57
N ALA A 84 14.81 -15.79 15.55
CA ALA A 84 13.87 -14.70 15.34
C ALA A 84 14.41 -13.64 14.35
N THR A 85 15.69 -13.28 14.47
CA THR A 85 16.36 -12.36 13.54
C THR A 85 16.39 -12.93 12.12
N TRP A 86 16.70 -14.22 11.98
CA TRP A 86 16.73 -14.89 10.68
C TRP A 86 15.35 -14.95 10.03
N ILE A 87 14.31 -15.33 10.80
CA ILE A 87 12.93 -15.31 10.33
C ILE A 87 12.51 -13.90 9.93
N GLN A 88 12.82 -12.89 10.76
CA GLN A 88 12.47 -11.52 10.48
C GLN A 88 13.07 -11.06 9.14
N GLY A 89 14.37 -11.31 8.92
CA GLY A 89 15.04 -10.91 7.68
C GLY A 89 14.43 -11.55 6.43
N TRP A 90 14.10 -12.85 6.50
CA TRP A 90 13.42 -13.54 5.39
C TRP A 90 11.99 -13.04 5.19
N SER A 91 11.24 -12.80 6.26
CA SER A 91 9.87 -12.26 6.17
C SER A 91 9.87 -10.90 5.49
N THR A 92 10.80 -9.99 5.83
CA THR A 92 10.95 -8.71 5.13
C THR A 92 11.30 -8.94 3.67
N TRP A 93 12.30 -9.78 3.37
CA TRP A 93 12.71 -10.02 1.98
C TRP A 93 11.56 -10.57 1.11
N PHE A 94 10.87 -11.62 1.57
CA PHE A 94 9.70 -12.16 0.87
C PHE A 94 8.57 -11.14 0.76
N GLY A 95 8.32 -10.36 1.80
CA GLY A 95 7.32 -9.28 1.79
C GLY A 95 7.59 -8.29 0.67
N TYR A 96 8.80 -7.75 0.58
CA TYR A 96 9.15 -6.75 -0.45
C TYR A 96 9.22 -7.34 -1.87
N VAL A 97 9.67 -8.58 -2.04
CA VAL A 97 9.64 -9.26 -3.35
C VAL A 97 8.20 -9.47 -3.82
N SER A 98 7.32 -9.92 -2.92
CA SER A 98 5.91 -10.15 -3.23
C SER A 98 5.18 -8.84 -3.49
N LEU A 99 5.49 -7.79 -2.73
CA LEU A 99 4.92 -6.46 -2.90
C LEU A 99 5.30 -5.85 -4.26
N LEU A 100 6.57 -5.93 -4.65
CA LEU A 100 7.04 -5.48 -5.97
C LEU A 100 6.29 -6.21 -7.10
N ALA A 101 6.19 -7.55 -7.01
CA ALA A 101 5.48 -8.35 -8.00
C ALA A 101 3.99 -7.98 -8.09
N GLY A 102 3.33 -7.78 -6.94
CA GLY A 102 1.92 -7.39 -6.88
C GLY A 102 1.66 -6.00 -7.49
N ILE A 103 2.44 -4.99 -7.12
CA ILE A 103 2.29 -3.63 -7.65
C ILE A 103 2.57 -3.59 -9.16
N ALA A 104 3.63 -4.26 -9.62
CA ALA A 104 3.95 -4.34 -11.04
C ALA A 104 2.81 -5.03 -11.81
N ASN A 105 2.25 -6.12 -11.28
CA ASN A 105 1.12 -6.81 -11.90
C ASN A 105 -0.11 -5.91 -12.02
N VAL A 106 -0.53 -5.25 -10.94
CA VAL A 106 -1.68 -4.32 -10.97
C VAL A 106 -1.46 -3.19 -11.97
N THR A 107 -0.25 -2.62 -12.00
CA THR A 107 0.08 -1.54 -12.94
C THR A 107 -0.04 -1.99 -14.40
N ILE A 108 0.45 -3.19 -14.72
CA ILE A 108 0.36 -3.74 -16.07
C ILE A 108 -1.08 -4.12 -16.43
N ILE A 109 -1.87 -4.67 -15.50
CA ILE A 109 -3.30 -4.94 -15.75
C ILE A 109 -4.03 -3.64 -16.11
N LEU A 110 -3.78 -2.55 -15.39
CA LEU A 110 -4.37 -1.24 -15.72
C LEU A 110 -3.93 -0.74 -17.11
N LEU A 111 -2.66 -0.91 -17.46
CA LEU A 111 -2.15 -0.58 -18.79
C LEU A 111 -2.84 -1.41 -19.88
N GLU A 112 -3.00 -2.72 -19.67
CA GLU A 112 -3.68 -3.62 -20.61
C GLU A 112 -5.16 -3.27 -20.75
N SER A 113 -5.85 -2.92 -19.66
CA SER A 113 -7.23 -2.43 -19.72
C SER A 113 -7.36 -1.17 -20.58
N MET A 114 -6.38 -0.25 -20.49
CA MET A 114 -6.35 0.94 -21.35
C MET A 114 -6.11 0.59 -22.82
N ILE A 115 -5.28 -0.42 -23.12
CA ILE A 115 -5.05 -0.91 -24.48
C ILE A 115 -6.33 -1.52 -25.05
N GLU A 116 -7.01 -2.39 -24.29
CA GLU A 116 -8.25 -3.05 -24.70
C GLU A 116 -9.35 -2.02 -25.01
N LEU A 117 -9.49 -0.97 -24.19
CA LEU A 117 -10.45 0.11 -24.43
C LEU A 117 -10.21 0.89 -25.73
N ASN A 118 -8.96 0.99 -26.19
CA ASN A 118 -8.59 1.73 -27.40
C ASN A 118 -8.42 0.84 -28.64
N HIS A 119 -8.30 -0.47 -28.45
CA HIS A 119 -8.05 -1.44 -29.51
C HIS A 119 -8.96 -2.66 -29.36
N PRO A 120 -10.17 -2.62 -29.97
CA PRO A 120 -11.16 -3.70 -29.83
C PRO A 120 -10.69 -5.08 -30.32
N ASP A 121 -9.68 -5.11 -31.20
CA ASP A 121 -9.09 -6.35 -31.73
C ASP A 121 -8.00 -6.94 -30.81
N TYR A 122 -7.63 -6.25 -29.72
CA TYR A 122 -6.65 -6.73 -28.77
C TYR A 122 -7.26 -7.85 -27.91
N VAL A 123 -6.67 -9.04 -27.98
CA VAL A 123 -7.04 -10.16 -27.12
C VAL A 123 -6.03 -10.26 -25.98
N PRO A 124 -6.40 -9.94 -24.73
CA PRO A 124 -5.49 -10.05 -23.60
C PRO A 124 -5.12 -11.52 -23.36
N GLY A 125 -3.82 -11.78 -23.28
CA GLY A 125 -3.27 -13.10 -22.96
C GLY A 125 -2.40 -13.01 -21.72
N GLY A 126 -2.51 -13.96 -20.78
CA GLY A 126 -1.76 -13.89 -19.51
C GLY A 126 -0.22 -13.86 -19.66
N TRP A 127 0.31 -14.29 -20.82
CA TRP A 127 1.73 -14.15 -21.12
C TRP A 127 2.13 -12.72 -21.47
N HIS A 128 1.23 -11.89 -22.04
CA HIS A 128 1.46 -10.46 -22.28
C HIS A 128 1.74 -9.75 -20.95
N THR A 129 0.85 -9.92 -19.97
CA THR A 129 0.99 -9.38 -18.62
C THR A 129 2.34 -9.76 -18.01
N SER A 130 2.70 -11.05 -18.10
CA SER A 130 3.96 -11.56 -17.53
C SER A 130 5.20 -10.93 -18.14
N VAL A 131 5.25 -10.79 -19.47
CA VAL A 131 6.38 -10.17 -20.19
C VAL A 131 6.47 -8.68 -19.87
N LEU A 132 5.34 -7.99 -19.84
CA LEU A 132 5.28 -6.56 -19.51
C LEU A 132 5.69 -6.28 -18.07
N VAL A 133 5.31 -7.14 -17.11
CA VAL A 133 5.76 -7.05 -15.72
C VAL A 133 7.28 -7.21 -15.63
N VAL A 134 7.86 -8.20 -16.30
CA VAL A 134 9.32 -8.39 -16.33
C VAL A 134 10.01 -7.17 -16.95
N ALA A 135 9.49 -6.65 -18.07
CA ALA A 135 10.03 -5.45 -18.71
C ALA A 135 9.99 -4.23 -17.77
N MET A 136 8.87 -4.00 -17.07
CA MET A 136 8.72 -2.93 -16.09
C MET A 136 9.73 -3.06 -14.95
N CYS A 137 9.89 -4.25 -14.38
CA CYS A 137 10.87 -4.52 -13.32
C CYS A 137 12.31 -4.27 -13.79
N VAL A 138 12.66 -4.65 -15.02
CA VAL A 138 13.98 -4.38 -15.60
C VAL A 138 14.22 -2.88 -15.72
N ILE A 139 13.25 -2.12 -16.25
CA ILE A 139 13.36 -0.66 -16.39
C ILE A 139 13.54 0.00 -15.01
N GLN A 140 12.73 -0.38 -14.03
CA GLN A 140 12.83 0.16 -12.66
C GLN A 140 14.17 -0.21 -12.00
N GLY A 141 14.66 -1.43 -12.20
CA GLY A 141 15.97 -1.88 -11.71
C GLY A 141 17.13 -1.09 -12.33
N LEU A 142 17.08 -0.83 -13.64
CA LEU A 142 18.05 0.03 -14.33
C LEU A 142 18.01 1.47 -13.81
N MET A 143 16.81 2.03 -13.60
CA MET A 143 16.65 3.36 -13.02
C MET A 143 17.23 3.46 -11.61
N ASN A 144 16.98 2.45 -10.75
CA ASN A 144 17.57 2.38 -9.41
C ASN A 144 19.10 2.26 -9.44
N THR A 145 19.65 1.54 -10.42
CA THR A 145 21.09 1.32 -10.54
C THR A 145 21.82 2.55 -11.07
N TYR A 146 21.30 3.20 -12.11
CA TYR A 146 22.03 4.24 -12.86
C TYR A 146 21.52 5.67 -12.63
N CYS A 147 20.25 5.84 -12.24
CA CYS A 147 19.57 7.12 -12.18
C CYS A 147 19.09 7.48 -10.76
N PHE A 148 19.67 6.88 -9.71
CA PHE A 148 19.21 7.03 -8.33
C PHE A 148 19.04 8.50 -7.87
N ARG A 149 19.90 9.41 -8.35
CA ARG A 149 19.83 10.84 -8.01
C ARG A 149 18.54 11.53 -8.46
N VAL A 150 17.84 10.98 -9.46
CA VAL A 150 16.58 11.51 -10.00
C VAL A 150 15.38 11.02 -9.18
N ILE A 151 15.49 9.87 -8.52
CA ILE A 151 14.39 9.22 -7.79
C ILE A 151 13.74 10.13 -6.74
N PRO A 152 14.48 10.86 -5.87
CA PRO A 152 13.84 11.74 -4.89
C PRO A 152 12.96 12.85 -5.51
N TRP A 153 13.20 13.22 -6.76
CA TRP A 153 12.36 14.19 -7.49
C TRP A 153 11.14 13.53 -8.12
N VAL A 154 11.31 12.32 -8.67
CA VAL A 154 10.20 11.51 -9.18
C VAL A 154 9.20 11.24 -8.05
N GLU A 155 9.67 10.85 -6.87
CA GLU A 155 8.80 10.60 -5.70
C GLU A 155 8.07 11.86 -5.24
N LEU A 156 8.72 13.01 -5.26
CA LEU A 156 8.07 14.27 -4.91
C LEU A 156 6.95 14.63 -5.91
N VAL A 157 7.25 14.50 -7.20
CA VAL A 157 6.26 14.74 -8.26
C VAL A 157 5.12 13.75 -8.18
N ALA A 158 5.41 12.47 -7.97
CA ALA A 158 4.41 11.42 -7.77
C ALA A 158 3.52 11.72 -6.57
N GLY A 159 4.08 12.17 -5.44
CA GLY A 159 3.31 12.55 -4.26
C GLY A 159 2.36 13.72 -4.49
N VAL A 160 2.80 14.73 -5.25
CA VAL A 160 1.91 15.84 -5.66
C VAL A 160 0.79 15.33 -6.57
N HIS A 161 1.11 14.51 -7.56
CA HIS A 161 0.11 13.94 -8.47
C HIS A 161 -0.89 13.04 -7.72
N HIS A 162 -0.44 12.22 -6.79
CA HIS A 162 -1.30 11.36 -5.97
C HIS A 162 -2.38 12.16 -5.24
N VAL A 163 -2.00 13.27 -4.59
CA VAL A 163 -2.97 14.14 -3.89
C VAL A 163 -3.87 14.90 -4.87
N CYS A 164 -3.33 15.41 -5.99
CA CYS A 164 -4.12 16.11 -6.99
C CYS A 164 -5.15 15.19 -7.68
N LEU A 165 -4.74 13.97 -8.04
CA LEU A 165 -5.59 12.98 -8.67
C LEU A 165 -6.66 12.46 -7.71
N PHE A 166 -6.37 12.38 -6.42
CA PHE A 166 -7.39 12.09 -5.41
C PHE A 166 -8.53 13.10 -5.42
N VAL A 167 -8.22 14.41 -5.53
CA VAL A 167 -9.27 15.45 -5.62
C VAL A 167 -10.11 15.26 -6.89
N VAL A 168 -9.48 14.98 -8.03
CA VAL A 168 -10.19 14.69 -9.28
C VAL A 168 -11.08 13.47 -9.13
N PHE A 169 -10.55 12.39 -8.53
CA PHE A 169 -11.27 11.15 -8.28
C PHE A 169 -12.53 11.38 -7.44
N VAL A 170 -12.41 12.09 -6.31
CA VAL A 170 -13.56 12.44 -5.45
C VAL A 170 -14.58 13.29 -6.19
N VAL A 171 -14.15 14.27 -7.00
CA VAL A 171 -15.07 15.10 -7.79
C VAL A 171 -15.82 14.27 -8.83
N VAL A 172 -15.12 13.36 -9.52
CA VAL A 172 -15.76 12.46 -10.50
C VAL A 172 -16.77 11.55 -9.83
N LEU A 173 -16.44 10.93 -8.69
CA LEU A 173 -17.40 10.12 -7.93
C LEU A 173 -18.59 10.94 -7.43
N ALA A 174 -18.36 12.16 -6.92
CA ALA A 174 -19.45 13.01 -6.43
C ALA A 174 -20.41 13.46 -7.55
N VAL A 175 -19.93 13.58 -8.78
CA VAL A 175 -20.74 14.08 -9.92
C VAL A 175 -21.36 12.94 -10.74
N MET A 176 -20.66 11.82 -10.87
CA MET A 176 -21.06 10.70 -11.74
C MET A 176 -21.49 9.45 -10.96
N GLY A 177 -21.23 9.39 -9.66
CA GLY A 177 -21.59 8.28 -8.80
C GLY A 177 -23.11 8.12 -8.69
N THR A 178 -23.55 6.87 -8.58
CA THR A 178 -24.97 6.58 -8.31
C THR A 178 -25.19 6.60 -6.80
N PRO A 179 -26.14 7.38 -6.28
CA PRO A 179 -26.40 7.43 -4.84
C PRO A 179 -26.82 6.05 -4.31
N HIS A 180 -26.17 5.60 -3.23
CA HIS A 180 -26.59 4.40 -2.50
C HIS A 180 -27.15 4.77 -1.12
N SER A 181 -28.11 3.99 -0.64
CA SER A 181 -28.63 4.17 0.72
C SER A 181 -27.51 3.91 1.73
N GLY A 182 -27.46 4.68 2.83
CA GLY A 182 -26.45 4.46 3.88
C GLY A 182 -26.47 3.05 4.51
N CYS A 183 -27.56 2.30 4.33
CA CYS A 183 -27.68 0.91 4.74
C CYS A 183 -26.83 -0.05 3.89
N PHE A 184 -26.41 0.36 2.69
CA PHE A 184 -25.56 -0.45 1.81
C PHE A 184 -24.28 -0.92 2.52
N PHE A 185 -23.67 -0.05 3.33
CA PHE A 185 -22.48 -0.37 4.12
C PHE A 185 -22.72 -1.34 5.29
N LEU A 186 -23.97 -1.71 5.55
CA LEU A 186 -24.33 -2.74 6.52
C LEU A 186 -24.73 -4.05 5.83
N GLU A 187 -24.71 -4.09 4.50
CA GLU A 187 -25.03 -5.29 3.75
C GLU A 187 -23.88 -6.29 3.83
N THR A 188 -24.22 -7.50 4.28
CA THR A 188 -23.37 -8.68 4.12
C THR A 188 -23.82 -9.39 2.85
N ASN A 189 -22.95 -9.43 1.84
CA ASN A 189 -23.17 -10.22 0.63
C ASN A 189 -21.95 -11.10 0.39
N ILE A 190 -22.11 -12.41 0.54
CA ILE A 190 -21.04 -13.40 0.38
C ILE A 190 -21.27 -14.11 -0.95
N ALA A 191 -20.55 -13.67 -1.98
CA ALA A 191 -20.59 -14.27 -3.32
C ALA A 191 -19.50 -15.34 -3.52
N SER A 192 -18.55 -15.43 -2.59
CA SER A 192 -17.41 -16.35 -2.61
C SER A 192 -17.75 -17.82 -2.34
N GLY A 193 -18.98 -18.12 -1.92
CA GLY A 193 -19.42 -19.47 -1.58
C GLY A 193 -19.01 -19.95 -0.19
N TRP A 194 -18.33 -19.12 0.61
CA TRP A 194 -18.06 -19.43 2.01
C TRP A 194 -19.35 -19.43 2.83
N THR A 195 -19.62 -20.54 3.53
CA THR A 195 -20.77 -20.63 4.44
C THR A 195 -20.51 -19.97 5.79
N ASP A 196 -19.25 -19.82 6.17
CA ASP A 196 -18.83 -19.18 7.41
C ASP A 196 -18.54 -17.70 7.17
N THR A 197 -19.41 -16.84 7.70
CA THR A 197 -19.29 -15.38 7.62
C THR A 197 -17.99 -14.86 8.21
N PHE A 198 -17.44 -15.50 9.26
CA PHE A 198 -16.18 -15.08 9.86
C PHE A 198 -15.01 -15.29 8.89
N ILE A 199 -14.96 -16.45 8.23
CA ILE A 199 -13.93 -16.74 7.23
C ILE A 199 -14.05 -15.77 6.05
N ALA A 200 -15.26 -15.59 5.52
CA ALA A 200 -15.52 -14.70 4.40
C ALA A 200 -15.11 -13.25 4.72
N TRP A 201 -15.43 -12.78 5.92
CA TRP A 201 -15.06 -11.44 6.38
C TRP A 201 -13.54 -11.27 6.52
N ASN A 202 -12.83 -12.25 7.08
CA ASN A 202 -11.36 -12.18 7.19
C ASN A 202 -10.67 -12.23 5.81
N LEU A 203 -11.22 -12.98 4.85
CA LEU A 203 -10.71 -12.97 3.48
C LEU A 203 -10.95 -11.62 2.79
N GLY A 204 -12.12 -11.01 3.00
CA GLY A 204 -12.39 -9.67 2.47
C GLY A 204 -11.48 -8.60 3.07
N MET A 205 -11.19 -8.69 4.38
CA MET A 205 -10.28 -7.79 5.10
C MET A 205 -8.87 -7.73 4.49
N LEU A 206 -8.40 -8.79 3.83
CA LEU A 206 -7.07 -8.82 3.20
C LEU A 206 -6.87 -7.68 2.20
N THR A 207 -7.94 -7.20 1.56
CA THR A 207 -7.92 -6.02 0.67
C THR A 207 -7.45 -4.76 1.41
N CYS A 208 -8.00 -4.50 2.59
CA CYS A 208 -7.61 -3.36 3.40
C CYS A 208 -6.20 -3.55 3.98
N VAL A 209 -5.85 -4.77 4.42
CA VAL A 209 -4.49 -5.10 4.90
C VAL A 209 -3.45 -4.82 3.83
N TRP A 210 -3.70 -5.24 2.59
CA TRP A 210 -2.85 -4.96 1.44
C TRP A 210 -2.68 -3.44 1.23
N SER A 211 -3.77 -2.69 1.31
CA SER A 211 -3.77 -1.23 1.07
C SER A 211 -3.01 -0.43 2.13
N PHE A 212 -2.82 -1.00 3.33
CA PHE A 212 -2.01 -0.41 4.40
C PHE A 212 -0.59 -1.00 4.47
N THR A 213 -0.17 -1.84 3.52
CA THR A 213 1.17 -2.44 3.53
C THR A 213 2.24 -1.45 3.02
N GLY A 214 3.47 -1.59 3.50
CA GLY A 214 4.62 -0.84 2.98
C GLY A 214 4.92 0.49 3.67
N PHE A 215 4.20 0.83 4.75
CA PHE A 215 4.49 2.04 5.54
C PHE A 215 5.89 2.03 6.17
N ASP A 216 6.48 0.84 6.39
CA ASP A 216 7.82 0.66 6.95
C ASP A 216 8.94 0.91 5.93
N SER A 217 8.60 1.13 4.65
CA SER A 217 9.54 1.49 3.57
C SER A 217 10.42 2.69 3.94
N ALA A 218 9.87 3.68 4.66
CA ALA A 218 10.62 4.84 5.14
C ALA A 218 11.79 4.47 6.05
N ILE A 219 11.71 3.34 6.79
CA ILE A 219 12.78 2.83 7.64
C ILE A 219 13.96 2.37 6.78
N HIS A 220 13.69 1.70 5.66
CA HIS A 220 14.74 1.20 4.76
C HIS A 220 15.51 2.34 4.08
N MET A 221 14.88 3.51 3.93
CA MET A 221 15.51 4.73 3.39
C MET A 221 16.27 5.56 4.44
N SER A 222 16.49 5.02 5.64
CA SER A 222 17.11 5.75 6.76
C SER A 222 18.50 6.31 6.42
N GLU A 223 19.36 5.54 5.77
CA GLU A 223 20.75 5.94 5.46
C GLU A 223 20.82 7.07 4.42
N GLU A 224 19.79 7.19 3.61
CA GLU A 224 19.69 8.15 2.52
C GLU A 224 18.92 9.41 2.92
N THR A 225 18.39 9.44 4.14
CA THR A 225 17.51 10.46 4.69
C THR A 225 18.26 11.45 5.58
N ARG A 226 18.04 12.75 5.34
CA ARG A 226 18.54 13.81 6.23
C ARG A 226 17.77 13.80 7.55
N LYS A 227 18.49 13.77 8.68
CA LYS A 227 17.91 13.73 10.05
C LYS A 227 16.97 12.52 10.26
N ALA A 228 17.41 11.32 9.84
CA ALA A 228 16.60 10.10 9.85
C ALA A 228 15.89 9.81 11.18
N LYS A 229 16.56 10.03 12.33
CA LYS A 229 15.98 9.80 13.68
C LYS A 229 14.68 10.55 13.94
N SER A 230 14.46 11.69 13.29
CA SER A 230 13.20 12.43 13.41
C SER A 230 12.36 12.36 12.14
N ALA A 231 12.99 12.29 10.97
CA ALA A 231 12.28 12.28 9.69
C ALA A 231 11.54 10.96 9.45
N VAL A 232 12.18 9.81 9.66
CA VAL A 232 11.61 8.47 9.41
C VAL A 232 10.36 8.19 10.24
N PRO A 233 10.38 8.30 11.58
CA PRO A 233 9.19 8.00 12.39
C PRO A 233 8.03 8.94 12.08
N ARG A 234 8.33 10.23 11.81
CA ARG A 234 7.31 11.20 11.42
C ARG A 234 6.72 10.89 10.04
N ALA A 235 7.55 10.56 9.05
CA ALA A 235 7.10 10.26 7.70
C ALA A 235 6.16 9.05 7.70
N MET A 236 6.56 7.97 8.37
CA MET A 236 5.77 6.74 8.50
C MET A 236 4.41 6.99 9.17
N PHE A 237 4.38 7.67 10.33
CA PHE A 237 3.13 7.94 11.04
C PHE A 237 2.19 8.84 10.23
N TRP A 238 2.71 9.96 9.72
CA TRP A 238 1.90 10.91 8.98
C TRP A 238 1.44 10.36 7.62
N SER A 239 2.21 9.49 6.97
CA SER A 239 1.80 8.90 5.69
C SER A 239 0.64 7.94 5.88
N ILE A 240 0.63 7.12 6.94
CA ILE A 240 -0.51 6.25 7.26
C ILE A 240 -1.72 7.09 7.63
N PHE A 241 -1.54 8.11 8.47
CA PHE A 241 -2.63 8.99 8.86
C PHE A 241 -3.26 9.68 7.64
N MET A 242 -2.43 10.25 6.76
CA MET A 242 -2.91 10.92 5.55
C MET A 242 -3.59 9.94 4.60
N ASN A 243 -2.98 8.78 4.32
CA ASN A 243 -3.62 7.73 3.51
C ASN A 243 -4.95 7.27 4.11
N GLY A 244 -5.05 7.13 5.43
CA GLY A 244 -6.30 6.83 6.12
C GLY A 244 -7.37 7.92 5.96
N CYS A 245 -6.97 9.20 6.01
CA CYS A 245 -7.88 10.31 5.73
C CYS A 245 -8.37 10.31 4.27
N LEU A 246 -7.49 10.09 3.29
CA LEU A 246 -7.88 10.00 1.89
C LEU A 246 -8.78 8.78 1.63
N GLY A 247 -8.44 7.62 2.20
CA GLY A 247 -9.24 6.40 2.10
C GLY A 247 -10.65 6.56 2.67
N SER A 248 -10.79 7.07 3.89
CA SER A 248 -12.11 7.30 4.50
C SER A 248 -12.98 8.27 3.70
N LEU A 249 -12.39 9.30 3.11
CA LEU A 249 -13.10 10.24 2.23
C LEU A 249 -13.60 9.56 0.93
N SER A 250 -12.83 8.62 0.38
CA SER A 250 -13.29 7.85 -0.79
C SER A 250 -14.51 6.97 -0.48
N GLU A 251 -14.59 6.40 0.73
CA GLU A 251 -15.76 5.62 1.17
C GLU A 251 -17.00 6.50 1.44
N LEU A 252 -16.79 7.75 1.88
CA LEU A 252 -17.86 8.69 2.21
C LEU A 252 -18.53 9.32 0.98
N CYS A 253 -17.83 9.40 -0.16
CA CYS A 253 -18.34 10.06 -1.36
C CYS A 253 -19.51 9.30 -2.03
N ASP A 254 -19.76 8.06 -1.62
CA ASP A 254 -20.89 7.21 -2.05
C ASP A 254 -22.24 7.58 -1.39
N ARG A 255 -22.27 8.60 -0.51
CA ARG A 255 -23.43 8.97 0.30
C ARG A 255 -24.39 10.00 -0.30
N ASN A 256 -24.09 10.59 -1.46
CA ASN A 256 -24.89 11.68 -2.03
C ASN A 256 -25.64 11.26 -3.28
#